data_AF-A0A957ZDA3-F1
#
_entry.id   AF-A0A957ZDA3-F1
#
_cell.length_a   1.000
_cell.length_b   1.000
_cell.length_c   1.000
_cell.angle_alpha   90.00
_cell.angle_beta   90.00
_cell.angle_gamma   90.00
#
_symmetry.space_group_name_H-M   'P 1'
#
loop_
_entity.id
_entity.type
_entity.pdbx_description
1 polymer ?
#
loop_
_entity_poly.entity_id
_entity_poly.type
_entity_poly.pdbx_seq_one_letter_code
_entity_poly.pdbx_strand_id
1 'polypeptide(L)'
;LAIVDVMMPRIDGWQLCEQLRRDWDIPVLMLTAKGETSQKVKGFELGADDYLVKPFDPPELVARVKALLRRYRIAASQTIQLDGLFMDHKSFQVISNGEALTLPLKEFELLFKLASHP
;
A
#
# COMPACT_ATOMS: atom_id res chain seq x y z
N LEU A 1 -1.95 6.32 -1.76
CA LEU A 1 -1.70 5.90 -3.15
C LEU A 1 -1.25 7.11 -3.93
N ALA A 2 -0.13 7.03 -4.63
CA ALA A 2 0.30 8.03 -5.60
C ALA A 2 0.21 7.45 -7.02
N ILE A 3 -0.30 8.24 -7.96
CA ILE A 3 -0.23 7.93 -9.39
C ILE A 3 0.68 8.99 -10.00
N VAL A 4 1.84 8.58 -10.51
CA VAL A 4 2.94 9.48 -10.85
C VAL A 4 3.30 9.34 -12.32
N ASP A 5 3.40 10.45 -13.04
CA ASP A 5 3.95 10.46 -14.40
C ASP A 5 5.47 10.42 -14.34
N VAL A 6 6.10 9.58 -15.17
CA VAL A 6 7.55 9.54 -15.33
C VAL A 6 8.07 10.86 -15.90
N MET A 7 7.39 11.45 -16.88
CA MET A 7 7.84 12.67 -17.55
C MET A 7 7.15 13.90 -16.97
N MET A 8 7.76 14.46 -15.92
CA MET A 8 7.32 15.70 -15.28
C MET A 8 8.39 16.79 -15.33
N PRO A 9 8.01 18.07 -15.38
CA PRO A 9 8.96 19.18 -15.33
C PRO A 9 9.54 19.36 -13.92
N ARG A 10 10.79 19.84 -13.85
CA ARG A 10 11.61 20.11 -12.64
C ARG A 10 12.12 18.88 -11.92
N ILE A 11 11.22 18.00 -11.46
CA ILE A 11 11.55 16.69 -10.89
C ILE A 11 10.86 15.64 -11.73
N ASP A 12 11.59 14.59 -12.11
CA ASP A 12 10.98 13.48 -12.83
C ASP A 12 10.24 12.55 -11.87
N GLY A 13 9.38 11.68 -12.43
CA GLY A 13 8.62 10.73 -11.62
C GLY A 13 9.49 9.73 -10.87
N TRP A 14 10.71 9.44 -11.36
CA TRP A 14 11.64 8.51 -10.73
C TRP A 14 12.16 9.09 -9.40
N GLN A 15 12.62 10.34 -9.44
CA GLN A 15 13.07 11.08 -8.27
C GLN A 15 11.95 11.25 -7.25
N LEU A 16 10.72 11.53 -7.72
CA LEU A 16 9.57 11.61 -6.82
C LEU A 16 9.26 10.25 -6.18
N CYS A 17 9.34 9.15 -6.93
CA CYS A 17 9.13 7.80 -6.39
C CYS A 17 10.13 7.49 -5.27
N GLU A 18 11.41 7.79 -5.47
CA GLU A 18 12.45 7.60 -4.46
C GLU A 18 12.19 8.44 -3.19
N GLN A 19 11.81 9.71 -3.34
CA GLN A 19 11.45 10.57 -2.21
C GLN A 19 10.22 10.06 -1.47
N LEU A 20 9.17 9.68 -2.19
CA LEU A 20 7.96 9.10 -1.60
C LEU A 20 8.29 7.83 -0.80
N ARG A 21 9.17 6.96 -1.31
CA ARG A 21 9.58 5.74 -0.61
C ARG A 21 10.41 5.98 0.63
N ARG A 22 11.13 7.09 0.70
CA ARG A 22 11.90 7.47 1.90
C ARG A 22 11.00 7.93 3.03
N ASP A 23 9.96 8.70 2.70
CA ASP A 23 9.18 9.45 3.68
C ASP A 23 7.80 8.82 3.97
N TRP A 24 7.28 8.00 3.05
CA TRP A 24 5.92 7.47 3.10
C TRP A 24 5.85 6.00 2.68
N ASP A 25 5.15 5.19 3.45
CA ASP A 25 4.79 3.83 3.04
C ASP A 25 3.41 3.86 2.38
N ILE A 26 3.31 4.31 1.12
CA ILE A 26 2.04 4.30 0.34
C ILE A 26 2.24 3.59 -1.00
N PRO A 27 1.20 3.01 -1.61
CA PRO A 27 1.38 2.39 -2.91
C PRO A 27 1.64 3.46 -3.99
N VAL A 28 2.51 3.16 -4.96
CA VAL A 28 2.90 4.04 -6.07
C VAL A 28 2.66 3.32 -7.40
N LEU A 29 1.83 3.91 -8.25
CA LEU A 29 1.59 3.50 -9.63
C LEU A 29 2.25 4.51 -10.58
N MET A 30 3.18 4.05 -11.40
CA MET A 30 3.92 4.91 -12.32
C MET A 30 3.33 4.85 -13.73
N LEU A 31 3.15 6.01 -14.36
CA LEU A 31 2.67 6.16 -15.73
C LEU A 31 3.84 6.54 -16.64
N THR A 32 4.07 5.80 -17.73
CA THR A 32 5.16 6.08 -18.68
C THR A 32 4.67 6.11 -20.12
N ALA A 33 5.28 6.93 -20.99
CA ALA A 33 5.02 6.89 -22.43
C ALA A 33 5.84 5.84 -23.18
N LYS A 34 6.89 5.28 -22.56
CA LYS A 34 7.81 4.32 -23.21
C LYS A 34 7.65 2.92 -22.61
N GLY A 35 7.23 1.97 -23.45
CA GLY A 35 7.07 0.56 -23.10
C GLY A 35 8.35 -0.27 -23.10
N GLU A 36 9.54 0.34 -23.12
CA GLU A 36 10.80 -0.40 -23.08
C GLU A 36 10.95 -1.11 -21.73
N THR A 37 11.20 -2.43 -21.77
CA THR A 37 11.32 -3.30 -20.58
C THR A 37 12.32 -2.74 -19.55
N SER A 38 13.37 -2.06 -20.00
CA SER A 38 14.39 -1.39 -19.16
C SER A 38 13.80 -0.34 -18.21
N GLN A 39 12.79 0.42 -18.64
CA GLN A 39 12.16 1.44 -17.79
C GLN A 39 11.27 0.82 -16.72
N LYS A 40 10.59 -0.29 -17.05
CA LYS A 40 9.80 -1.05 -16.07
C LYS A 40 10.70 -1.62 -14.99
N VAL A 41 11.84 -2.21 -15.37
CA VAL A 41 12.82 -2.76 -14.42
C VAL A 41 13.36 -1.67 -13.50
N LYS A 42 13.88 -0.57 -14.07
CA LYS A 42 14.36 0.59 -13.30
C LYS A 42 13.29 1.07 -12.30
N GLY A 43 12.06 1.06 -12.74
CA GLY A 43 10.97 1.50 -11.92
C GLY A 43 10.62 0.59 -10.74
N PHE A 44 10.65 -0.72 -10.93
CA PHE A 44 10.47 -1.64 -9.81
C PHE A 44 11.65 -1.54 -8.83
N GLU A 45 12.88 -1.31 -9.32
CA GLU A 45 14.06 -1.09 -8.48
C GLU A 45 13.97 0.18 -7.62
N LEU A 46 13.37 1.24 -8.16
CA LEU A 46 13.08 2.49 -7.43
C LEU A 46 11.86 2.38 -6.50
N GLY A 47 11.25 1.21 -6.44
CA GLY A 47 10.24 0.85 -5.46
C GLY A 47 8.80 1.13 -5.89
N ALA A 48 8.44 1.39 -7.14
CA ALA A 48 7.01 1.46 -7.46
C ALA A 48 6.36 0.07 -7.44
N ASP A 49 5.08 0.00 -7.09
CA ASP A 49 4.35 -1.26 -6.94
C ASP A 49 3.77 -1.79 -8.25
N ASP A 50 3.51 -0.89 -9.21
CA ASP A 50 3.02 -1.23 -10.54
C ASP A 50 3.34 -0.10 -11.55
N TYR A 51 3.25 -0.46 -12.83
CA TYR A 51 3.54 0.41 -13.97
C TYR A 51 2.44 0.32 -15.03
N LEU A 52 2.07 1.46 -15.60
CA LEU A 52 1.12 1.55 -16.71
C LEU A 52 1.68 2.38 -17.86
N VAL A 53 1.67 1.82 -19.07
CA VAL A 53 2.20 2.48 -20.26
C VAL A 53 1.09 3.27 -20.95
N LYS A 54 1.40 4.48 -21.41
CA LYS A 54 0.51 5.33 -22.22
C LYS A 54 0.67 5.00 -23.71
N PRO A 55 -0.41 5.05 -24.50
CA PRO A 55 -1.80 5.26 -24.08
C PRO A 55 -2.36 4.02 -23.35
N PHE A 56 -3.24 4.24 -22.37
CA PHE A 56 -3.90 3.18 -21.60
C PHE A 56 -5.42 3.36 -21.59
N ASP A 57 -6.13 2.28 -21.36
CA ASP A 57 -7.57 2.29 -21.19
C ASP A 57 -7.96 2.69 -19.76
N PRO A 58 -8.92 3.62 -19.55
CA PRO A 58 -9.35 4.01 -18.21
C PRO A 58 -9.82 2.84 -17.32
N PRO A 59 -10.54 1.82 -17.84
CA PRO A 59 -10.87 0.63 -17.05
C PRO A 59 -9.65 -0.13 -16.54
N GLU A 60 -8.55 -0.19 -17.31
CA GLU A 60 -7.31 -0.84 -16.89
C GLU A 60 -6.69 -0.11 -15.70
N LEU A 61 -6.59 1.23 -15.79
CA LEU A 61 -6.09 2.06 -14.70
C LEU A 61 -6.90 1.83 -13.42
N VAL A 62 -8.23 1.84 -13.52
CA VAL A 62 -9.12 1.60 -12.37
C VAL A 62 -8.90 0.21 -11.77
N ALA A 63 -8.74 -0.83 -12.60
CA ALA A 63 -8.50 -2.19 -12.13
C ALA A 63 -7.17 -2.30 -11.36
N ARG A 64 -6.09 -1.68 -11.87
CA ARG A 64 -4.77 -1.64 -11.22
C ARG A 64 -4.81 -0.88 -9.90
N VAL A 65 -5.43 0.30 -9.87
CA VAL A 65 -5.64 1.09 -8.64
C VAL A 65 -6.37 0.26 -7.58
N LYS A 66 -7.47 -0.43 -7.95
CA LYS A 66 -8.20 -1.31 -7.03
C LYS A 66 -7.32 -2.45 -6.52
N ALA A 67 -6.51 -3.07 -7.38
CA ALA A 67 -5.60 -4.15 -6.99
C ALA A 67 -4.51 -3.67 -6.01
N LEU A 68 -3.90 -2.51 -6.27
CA LEU A 68 -2.90 -1.89 -5.40
C LEU A 68 -3.47 -1.55 -4.02
N LEU A 69 -4.62 -0.87 -3.97
CA LEU A 69 -5.28 -0.54 -2.72
C LEU A 69 -5.70 -1.79 -1.94
N ARG A 70 -6.14 -2.86 -2.62
CA ARG A 70 -6.46 -4.13 -1.96
C ARG A 70 -5.21 -4.77 -1.34
N ARG A 71 -4.09 -4.83 -2.07
CA ARG A 71 -2.81 -5.38 -1.58
C ARG A 71 -2.29 -4.56 -0.40
N TYR A 72 -2.31 -3.24 -0.53
CA TYR A 72 -1.88 -2.34 0.53
C TYR A 72 -2.79 -2.43 1.75
N ARG A 73 -4.12 -2.54 1.58
CA ARG A 73 -5.04 -2.76 2.70
C ARG A 73 -4.79 -4.09 3.41
N ILE A 74 -4.44 -5.16 2.69
CA ILE A 74 -4.07 -6.46 3.30
C ILE A 74 -2.74 -6.34 4.07
N ALA A 75 -1.78 -5.58 3.56
CA ALA A 75 -0.51 -5.31 4.23
C ALA A 75 -0.68 -4.38 5.45
N ALA A 76 -1.53 -3.36 5.34
CA ALA A 76 -1.86 -2.40 6.39
C ALA A 76 -2.81 -2.99 7.45
N SER A 77 -3.66 -3.96 7.08
CA SER A 77 -4.56 -4.67 8.02
C SER A 77 -3.81 -5.69 8.88
N GLN A 78 -2.54 -5.47 9.19
CA GLN A 78 -1.83 -6.24 10.21
C GLN A 78 -1.94 -5.56 11.58
N THR A 79 -2.34 -4.29 11.62
CA THR A 79 -2.61 -3.59 12.89
C THR A 79 -3.96 -2.90 12.82
N ILE A 80 -4.65 -2.86 13.95
CA ILE A 80 -5.93 -2.16 14.12
C ILE A 80 -5.76 -1.22 15.29
N GLN A 81 -6.13 0.04 15.09
CA GLN A 81 -6.16 1.03 16.16
C GLN A 81 -7.54 1.71 16.13
N LEU A 82 -8.36 1.37 17.12
CA LEU A 82 -9.66 1.96 17.40
C LEU A 82 -9.59 2.64 18.77
N ASP A 83 -10.56 3.47 19.10
CA ASP A 83 -10.54 4.26 20.33
C ASP A 83 -10.40 3.35 21.57
N GLY A 84 -9.25 3.39 22.22
CA GLY A 84 -8.88 2.50 23.32
C GLY A 84 -8.47 1.07 22.94
N LEU A 85 -8.53 0.63 21.69
CA LEU A 85 -8.17 -0.73 21.26
C LEU A 85 -7.03 -0.72 20.24
N PHE A 86 -5.94 -1.41 20.55
CA PHE A 86 -4.86 -1.72 19.61
C PHE A 86 -4.75 -3.24 19.42
N MET A 87 -4.58 -3.68 18.18
CA MET A 87 -4.33 -5.09 17.86
C MET A 87 -3.24 -5.22 16.80
N ASP A 88 -2.39 -6.24 16.93
CA ASP A 88 -1.37 -6.60 15.94
C ASP A 88 -1.49 -8.09 15.58
N HIS A 89 -1.79 -8.36 14.31
CA HIS A 89 -2.00 -9.69 13.75
C HIS A 89 -0.70 -10.50 13.58
N LYS A 90 0.47 -9.87 13.55
CA LYS A 90 1.76 -10.59 13.47
C LYS A 90 2.18 -11.10 14.82
N SER A 91 2.02 -10.28 15.86
CA SER A 91 2.41 -10.61 17.23
C SER A 91 1.28 -11.25 18.05
N PHE A 92 0.05 -11.28 17.52
CA PHE A 92 -1.17 -11.65 18.25
C PHE A 92 -1.38 -10.80 19.51
N GLN A 93 -0.86 -9.57 19.51
CA GLN A 93 -0.98 -8.66 20.63
C GLN A 93 -2.32 -7.93 20.57
N VAL A 94 -2.96 -7.80 21.73
CA VAL A 94 -4.15 -6.97 21.93
C VAL A 94 -3.90 -6.06 23.13
N ILE A 95 -4.20 -4.78 23.01
CA ILE A 95 -4.17 -3.80 24.09
C ILE A 95 -5.53 -3.12 24.13
N SER A 96 -6.21 -3.15 25.27
CA SER A 96 -7.47 -2.45 25.49
C SER A 96 -7.32 -1.49 26.66
N ASN A 97 -7.63 -0.21 26.45
CA ASN A 97 -7.52 0.88 27.42
C ASN A 97 -6.18 0.93 28.17
N GLY A 98 -5.09 0.60 27.47
CA GLY A 98 -3.73 0.59 28.02
C GLY A 98 -3.31 -0.73 28.68
N GLU A 99 -4.21 -1.72 28.77
CA GLU A 99 -3.90 -3.04 29.34
C GLU A 99 -3.72 -4.09 28.25
N ALA A 100 -2.66 -4.90 28.36
CA ALA A 100 -2.41 -6.01 27.46
C ALA A 100 -3.40 -7.17 27.74
N LEU A 101 -4.08 -7.63 26.70
CA LEU A 101 -5.00 -8.75 26.73
C LEU A 101 -4.41 -9.94 25.98
N THR A 102 -4.39 -11.11 26.65
CA THR A 102 -4.04 -12.37 26.01
C THR A 102 -5.32 -13.07 25.59
N LEU A 103 -5.50 -13.28 24.29
CA LEU A 103 -6.65 -14.02 23.75
C LEU A 103 -6.21 -15.36 23.16
N PRO A 104 -7.03 -16.42 23.27
CA PRO A 104 -6.91 -17.60 22.43
C PRO A 104 -6.92 -17.20 20.94
N LEU A 105 -6.14 -17.92 20.12
CA LEU A 105 -5.94 -17.59 18.70
C LEU A 105 -7.26 -17.34 17.94
N LYS A 106 -8.26 -18.20 18.12
CA LYS A 106 -9.56 -18.07 17.43
C LYS A 106 -10.36 -16.84 17.87
N GLU A 107 -10.24 -16.44 19.13
CA GLU A 107 -10.90 -15.25 19.65
C GLU A 107 -10.21 -13.98 19.15
N PHE A 108 -8.87 -14.00 19.09
CA PHE A 108 -8.08 -12.95 18.45
C PHE A 108 -8.48 -12.77 16.98
N GLU A 109 -8.47 -13.85 16.19
CA GLU A 109 -8.79 -13.80 14.76
C GLU A 109 -10.19 -13.25 14.50
N LEU A 110 -11.18 -13.67 15.31
CA LEU A 110 -12.55 -13.18 15.22
C LEU A 110 -12.63 -11.68 15.54
N LEU A 111 -12.05 -11.25 16.67
CA LEU A 111 -12.06 -9.85 17.09
C LEU A 111 -11.33 -8.97 16.06
N PHE A 112 -10.17 -9.41 15.56
CA PHE A 112 -9.42 -8.71 14.54
C PHE A 112 -10.24 -8.57 13.24
N LYS A 113 -10.97 -9.61 12.86
CA LYS A 113 -11.82 -9.57 11.67
C LYS A 113 -12.99 -8.59 11.82
N LEU A 114 -13.62 -8.54 12.98
CA LEU A 114 -14.69 -7.59 13.30
C LEU A 114 -14.14 -6.16 13.33
N ALA A 115 -13.05 -5.94 14.05
CA ALA A 115 -12.45 -4.62 14.22
C ALA A 115 -11.80 -4.06 12.94
N SER A 116 -11.46 -4.91 11.96
CA SER A 116 -11.00 -4.48 10.63
C SER A 116 -12.13 -4.01 9.70
N HIS A 117 -13.39 -4.11 10.13
CA HIS A 117 -14.59 -3.64 9.43
C HIS A 117 -15.54 -2.90 10.40
N PRO A 118 -15.11 -1.76 10.98
CA PRO A 118 -15.89 -1.01 11.95
C PRO A 118 -17.20 -0.43 11.40
#